data_AF-A0A518WQL3-F1
#
_entry.id   AF-A0A518WQL3-F1
#
_cell.length_a   1.000
_cell.length_b   1.000
_cell.length_c   1.000
_cell.angle_alpha   90.00
_cell.angle_beta   90.00
_cell.angle_gamma   90.00
#
_symmetry.space_group_name_H-M   'P 1'
#
loop_
_entity.id
_entity.type
_entity.pdbx_description
1 polymer ?
#
loop_
_entity_poly.entity_id
_entity_poly.type
_entity_poly.pdbx_seq_one_letter_code
_entity_poly.pdbx_strand_id
1 'polypeptide(L)' 'MAQVLRNQGRALPDDDSTDLREIGFRSLDFSELALRVEDATGEELNFDAPGLRRIATVSDVLDFLAELQRQ' A
#
# COMPACT_ATOMS: atom_id res chain seq x y z
N MET A 1 -1.79 2.62 -5.29
CA MET A 1 -0.32 2.65 -5.15
C MET A 1 0.37 3.54 -6.19
N ALA A 2 0.16 3.31 -7.50
CA ALA A 2 0.85 4.08 -8.55
C ALA A 2 0.75 5.61 -8.40
N GLN A 3 -0.41 6.13 -8.01
CA GLN A 3 -0.59 7.57 -7.80
C GLN A 3 0.26 8.12 -6.64
N VAL A 4 0.36 7.38 -5.53
CA VAL A 4 1.19 7.77 -4.36
C VAL A 4 2.65 7.89 -4.77
N LEU A 5 3.17 6.90 -5.52
CA LEU A 5 4.53 6.92 -6.05
C LEU A 5 4.76 8.10 -7.01
N ARG A 6 3.83 8.33 -7.95
CA ARG A 6 3.92 9.42 -8.93
C ARG A 6 3.95 10.81 -8.28
N ASN A 7 3.18 11.02 -7.20
CA ASN A 7 3.18 12.29 -6.46
C ASN A 7 4.57 12.63 -5.89
N GLN A 8 5.46 11.64 -5.82
CA GLN A 8 6.81 11.76 -5.26
C GLN A 8 7.90 11.54 -6.32
N GLY A 9 7.53 11.59 -7.62
CA GLY A 9 8.47 11.41 -8.72
C GLY A 9 8.99 9.97 -8.90
N ARG A 10 8.28 8.98 -8.34
CA ARG A 10 8.63 7.55 -8.43
C ARG A 10 7.65 6.82 -9.36
N ALA A 11 8.11 5.72 -9.94
CA ALA A 11 7.29 4.85 -10.80
C ALA A 11 6.87 3.59 -10.04
N LEU A 12 5.72 3.02 -10.44
CA LEU A 12 5.34 1.67 -10.03
C LEU A 12 6.29 0.68 -10.74
N PRO A 13 6.82 -0.33 -10.05
CA PRO A 13 7.61 -1.37 -10.71
C PRO A 13 6.74 -2.23 -11.62
N ASP A 14 7.36 -2.87 -12.61
CA ASP A 14 6.68 -3.79 -13.54
C ASP A 14 6.43 -5.19 -12.91
N ASP A 15 7.08 -5.48 -11.78
CA ASP A 15 6.98 -6.73 -11.04
C ASP A 15 6.48 -6.48 -9.61
N ASP A 16 5.34 -7.07 -9.25
CA ASP A 16 4.77 -6.93 -7.91
C ASP A 16 5.58 -7.68 -6.83
N SER A 17 6.53 -8.53 -7.22
CA SER A 17 7.50 -9.13 -6.29
C SER A 17 8.58 -8.15 -5.81
N THR A 18 8.63 -6.94 -6.39
CA THR A 18 9.60 -5.89 -6.03
C THR A 18 9.51 -5.52 -4.56
N ASP A 19 10.67 -5.46 -3.90
CA ASP A 19 10.80 -5.05 -2.51
C ASP A 19 10.45 -3.55 -2.36
N LEU A 20 9.62 -3.22 -1.37
CA LEU A 20 9.20 -1.84 -1.11
C LEU A 20 10.39 -0.90 -0.84
N ARG A 21 11.50 -1.41 -0.31
CA ARG A 21 12.72 -0.63 -0.07
C ARG A 21 13.38 -0.19 -1.36
N GLU A 22 13.29 -0.98 -2.44
CA GLU A 22 13.87 -0.66 -3.75
C GLU A 22 13.16 0.51 -4.40
N ILE A 23 11.85 0.58 -4.26
CA ILE A 23 11.04 1.72 -4.73
C ILE A 23 10.89 2.82 -3.68
N GLY A 24 11.56 2.68 -2.54
CA GLY A 24 11.54 3.61 -1.42
C GLY A 24 10.17 3.78 -0.75
N PHE A 25 9.25 2.83 -0.90
CA PHE A 25 7.90 2.90 -0.32
C PHE A 25 7.98 2.75 1.21
N ARG A 26 7.57 3.78 1.95
CA ARG A 26 7.68 3.88 3.41
C ARG A 26 6.32 3.91 4.10
N SER A 27 6.32 3.90 5.43
CA SER A 27 5.11 3.98 6.25
C SER A 27 4.21 5.18 5.91
N LEU A 28 4.78 6.34 5.56
CA LEU A 28 3.99 7.51 5.15
C LEU A 28 3.25 7.27 3.82
N ASP A 29 3.89 6.60 2.86
CA ASP A 29 3.27 6.23 1.59
C ASP A 29 2.13 5.25 1.80
N PHE A 30 2.32 4.34 2.76
CA PHE A 30 1.29 3.40 3.18
C PHE A 30 0.09 4.13 3.78
N SER A 31 0.32 5.09 4.68
CA SER A 31 -0.76 5.92 5.24
C SER A 31 -1.47 6.76 4.16
N GLU A 32 -0.76 7.33 3.19
CA GLU A 32 -1.40 8.03 2.06
C GLU A 32 -2.23 7.06 1.20
N LEU A 33 -1.70 5.88 0.92
CA LEU A 33 -2.39 4.86 0.14
C LEU A 33 -3.68 4.41 0.84
N ALA A 34 -3.63 4.20 2.15
CA ALA A 34 -4.80 3.89 2.98
C ALA A 34 -5.89 4.95 2.84
N LEU A 35 -5.57 6.21 3.14
CA LEU A 35 -6.52 7.32 3.06
C LEU A 35 -7.15 7.45 1.67
N ARG A 36 -6.37 7.20 0.61
CA ARG A 36 -6.87 7.22 -0.78
C ARG A 36 -7.83 6.09 -1.09
N VAL A 37 -7.62 4.91 -0.50
CA VAL A 37 -8.55 3.79 -0.66
C VAL A 37 -9.85 4.10 0.08
N GLU A 38 -9.77 4.59 1.32
CA GLU A 38 -10.95 4.99 2.11
C GLU A 38 -11.78 6.06 1.39
N ASP A 39 -11.12 7.08 0.81
CA ASP A 39 -11.80 8.12 0.02
C ASP A 39 -12.46 7.55 -1.25
N ALA A 40 -11.85 6.54 -1.88
CA ALA A 40 -12.36 5.94 -3.12
C ALA A 40 -13.49 4.92 -2.88
N THR A 41 -13.48 4.21 -1.75
CA THR A 41 -14.49 3.19 -1.42
C THR A 41 -15.60 3.71 -0.51
N GLY A 42 -15.32 4.76 0.26
CA GLY A 42 -16.19 5.23 1.34
C GLY A 42 -16.15 4.34 2.59
N GLU A 43 -15.18 3.43 2.68
CA GLU A 43 -15.02 2.48 3.79
C GLU A 43 -13.75 2.78 4.56
N GLU A 44 -13.84 2.85 5.90
CA GLU A 44 -12.70 3.07 6.78
C GLU A 44 -11.85 1.78 6.89
N LEU A 45 -10.54 1.90 6.71
CA LEU A 45 -9.60 0.79 6.79
C LEU A 45 -9.02 0.69 8.20
N ASN A 46 -9.33 -0.39 8.91
CA ASN A 46 -8.74 -0.64 10.23
C ASN A 46 -7.46 -1.46 10.14
N PHE A 47 -6.34 -0.86 10.54
CA PHE A 47 -5.02 -1.50 10.51
C PHE A 47 -4.68 -2.16 11.83
N ASP A 48 -4.71 -3.50 11.87
CA ASP A 48 -4.12 -4.22 12.99
C ASP A 48 -2.58 -4.26 12.85
N ALA A 49 -1.87 -3.82 13.89
CA ALA A 49 -0.40 -3.74 13.92
C ALA A 49 0.36 -5.03 13.52
N PRO A 50 -0.15 -6.26 13.74
CA PRO A 50 0.50 -7.49 13.26
C PRO A 50 0.45 -7.67 11.73
N GLY A 51 -0.57 -7.13 11.04
CA GLY A 51 -0.71 -7.22 9.58
C GLY A 51 0.38 -6.43 8.87
N LEU A 52 0.65 -5.21 9.36
CA LEU A 52 1.66 -4.31 8.81
C LEU A 52 3.10 -4.84 8.90
N ARG A 53 3.41 -5.68 9.90
CA ARG A 53 4.78 -6.22 10.09
C ARG A 53 5.22 -7.21 9.02
N ARG A 54 4.29 -7.74 8.22
CA ARG A 54 4.56 -8.76 7.20
C ARG A 54 4.75 -8.19 5.80
N ILE A 55 4.56 -6.89 5.62
CA ILE A 55 4.60 -6.24 4.31
C ILE A 55 6.05 -5.98 3.88
N ALA A 56 6.50 -6.63 2.81
CA ALA A 56 7.85 -6.47 2.25
C ALA A 56 7.86 -6.12 0.75
N THR A 57 6.86 -6.58 0.00
CA THR A 57 6.75 -6.44 -1.46
C THR A 57 5.53 -5.63 -1.88
N VAL A 58 5.47 -5.25 -3.15
CA VAL A 58 4.26 -4.63 -3.74
C VAL A 58 3.06 -5.58 -3.62
N SER A 59 3.23 -6.87 -3.91
CA SER A 59 2.18 -7.89 -3.73
C SER A 59 1.65 -7.92 -2.30
N ASP A 60 2.53 -7.88 -1.29
CA ASP A 60 2.08 -7.89 0.12
C ASP A 60 1.17 -6.69 0.45
N VAL A 61 1.44 -5.51 -0.14
CA VAL A 61 0.58 -4.33 0.03
C VAL A 61 -0.77 -4.53 -0.63
N LEU A 62 -0.79 -5.04 -1.87
CA LEU A 62 -2.02 -5.25 -2.62
C LEU A 62 -2.90 -6.33 -1.97
N ASP A 63 -2.28 -7.44 -1.56
CA ASP A 63 -2.95 -8.53 -0.86
C ASP A 63 -3.53 -8.05 0.47
N PHE A 64 -2.76 -7.27 1.24
CA PHE A 64 -3.22 -6.72 2.51
C PHE A 64 -4.42 -5.77 2.33
N LEU A 65 -4.40 -4.88 1.32
CA LEU A 65 -5.55 -4.01 1.02
C LEU A 65 -6.78 -4.81 0.59
N ALA A 66 -6.59 -5.87 -0.20
CA ALA A 66 -7.67 -6.76 -0.61
C ALA A 66 -8.23 -7.57 0.56
N GLU A 67 -7.41 -7.94 1.55
CA GLU A 67 -7.86 -8.56 2.79
C GLU A 67 -8.72 -7.62 3.63
N LEU A 68 -8.32 -6.35 3.76
CA LEU A 68 -9.08 -5.36 4.52
C LEU A 68 -10.45 -5.07 3.91
N GLN A 69 -10.57 -5.02 2.58
CA GLN A 69 -11.85 -4.83 1.89
C GLN A 69 -12.82 -6.02 2.00
N ARG A 70 -12.36 -7.17 2.49
CA ARG A 70 -13.21 -8.37 2.66
C ARG A 70 -13.76 -8.52 4.08
N GLN A 71 -13.37 -7.63 5.01
CA GLN A 71 -13.84 -7.63 6.39
C GLN A 71 -15.12 -6.80 6.52
#